data_AF-A0A926DJI4-F1
#
_entry.id   AF-A0A926DJI4-F1
#
_cell.length_a   1.000
_cell.length_b   1.000
_cell.length_c   1.000
_cell.angle_alpha   90.00
_cell.angle_beta   90.00
_cell.angle_gamma   90.00
#
_symmetry.space_group_name_H-M   'P 1'
#
loop_
_entity.id
_entity.type
_entity.pdbx_description
1 polymer ?
#
loop_
_entity_poly.entity_id
_entity_poly.type
_entity_poly.pdbx_seq_one_letter_code
_entity_poly.pdbx_strand_id
1 'polypeptide(L)'
;MDEYKLEHISDILFEHMVVGMIFYTHPSALSLDTIEQICRRAKISKLSPLVAIADLVSHGIISADFDDKQKVCYKITEFGQYFFSTVCRTNINAKELCEKVRGYIL
;
A
#
# COMPACT_ATOMS: atom_id res chain seq x y z
N MET A 1 -10.50 -21.43 18.00
CA MET A 1 -10.33 -20.18 17.24
C MET A 1 -10.01 -20.64 15.82
N ASP A 2 -10.98 -20.58 14.92
CA ASP A 2 -10.93 -21.30 13.62
C ASP A 2 -9.75 -20.82 12.77
N GLU A 3 -8.91 -21.74 12.33
CA GLU A 3 -7.71 -21.48 11.51
C GLU A 3 -8.03 -20.64 10.26
N TYR A 4 -9.21 -20.86 9.67
CA TYR A 4 -9.73 -20.07 8.53
C TYR A 4 -9.89 -18.57 8.82
N LYS A 5 -10.18 -18.19 10.06
CA LYS A 5 -10.30 -16.77 10.43
C LYS A 5 -8.93 -16.11 10.57
N LEU A 6 -7.94 -16.85 11.07
CA LEU A 6 -6.56 -16.35 11.22
C LEU A 6 -5.88 -16.15 9.87
N GLU A 7 -6.04 -17.11 8.96
CA GLU A 7 -5.50 -17.01 7.60
C GLU A 7 -6.06 -15.76 6.88
N HIS A 8 -7.37 -15.57 6.95
CA HIS A 8 -8.03 -14.42 6.34
C HIS A 8 -7.56 -13.07 6.92
N ILE A 9 -7.42 -12.97 8.25
CA ILE A 9 -6.91 -11.75 8.90
C ILE A 9 -5.45 -11.49 8.49
N SER A 10 -4.62 -12.54 8.46
CA SER A 10 -3.23 -12.44 8.04
C SER A 10 -3.10 -11.95 6.61
N ASP A 11 -3.93 -12.47 5.70
CA ASP A 11 -3.97 -12.03 4.31
C ASP A 11 -4.35 -10.54 4.19
N ILE A 12 -5.39 -10.11 4.89
CA ILE A 12 -5.82 -8.71 4.92
C ILE A 12 -4.68 -7.80 5.40
N LEU A 13 -4.01 -8.16 6.50
CA LEU A 13 -2.91 -7.37 7.06
C LEU A 13 -1.73 -7.31 6.09
N PHE A 14 -1.41 -8.41 5.42
CA PHE A 14 -0.36 -8.45 4.42
C PHE A 14 -0.67 -7.52 3.25
N GLU A 15 -1.89 -7.55 2.71
CA GLU A 15 -2.24 -6.71 1.57
C GLU A 15 -2.29 -5.22 1.92
N HIS A 16 -2.75 -4.85 3.12
CA HIS A 16 -2.62 -3.48 3.64
C HIS A 16 -1.17 -3.02 3.66
N MET A 17 -0.28 -3.88 4.15
CA MET A 17 1.14 -3.59 4.22
C MET A 17 1.70 -3.35 2.81
N VAL A 18 1.38 -4.20 1.84
CA VAL A 18 1.89 -4.04 0.48
C VAL A 18 1.32 -2.80 -0.21
N VAL A 19 0.02 -2.51 -0.08
CA VAL A 19 -0.56 -1.29 -0.66
C VAL A 19 0.11 -0.04 -0.07
N GLY A 20 0.38 -0.01 1.24
CA GLY A 20 1.15 1.07 1.85
C GLY A 20 2.60 1.16 1.33
N MET A 21 3.25 0.02 1.07
CA MET A 21 4.59 -0.01 0.46
C MET A 21 4.60 0.53 -0.97
N ILE A 22 3.52 0.32 -1.74
CA ILE A 22 3.37 0.91 -3.09
C ILE A 22 3.47 2.44 -2.97
N PHE A 23 2.71 3.04 -2.05
CA PHE A 23 2.76 4.48 -1.82
C PHE A 23 4.11 4.97 -1.30
N TYR A 24 4.76 4.21 -0.42
CA TYR A 24 6.08 4.55 0.12
C TYR A 24 7.17 4.57 -0.95
N THR A 25 7.07 3.67 -1.92
CA THR A 25 8.09 3.48 -2.96
C THR A 25 7.87 4.36 -4.19
N HIS A 26 6.67 4.96 -4.35
CA HIS A 26 6.38 5.88 -5.43
C HIS A 26 6.59 7.35 -5.03
N PRO A 27 7.30 8.14 -5.86
CA PRO A 27 7.55 9.55 -5.57
C PRO A 27 6.35 10.47 -5.86
N SER A 28 5.34 9.99 -6.59
CA SER A 28 4.21 10.78 -7.07
C SER A 28 2.86 10.27 -6.55
N ALA A 29 1.84 11.13 -6.63
CA ALA A 29 0.47 10.74 -6.35
C ALA A 29 0.00 9.64 -7.34
N LEU A 30 -0.73 8.66 -6.83
CA LEU A 30 -1.21 7.51 -7.59
C LEU A 30 -2.72 7.53 -7.73
N SER A 31 -3.22 7.21 -8.92
CA SER A 31 -4.64 6.89 -9.10
C SER A 31 -4.92 5.46 -8.63
N LEU A 32 -6.20 5.17 -8.36
CA LEU A 32 -6.64 3.81 -8.08
C LEU A 32 -6.25 2.82 -9.19
N ASP A 33 -6.41 3.22 -10.45
CA ASP A 33 -6.08 2.37 -11.60
C ASP A 33 -4.62 1.94 -11.59
N THR A 34 -3.70 2.86 -11.28
CA THR A 34 -2.26 2.55 -11.19
C THR A 34 -1.99 1.57 -10.05
N ILE A 35 -2.63 1.78 -8.89
CA ILE A 35 -2.48 0.89 -7.73
C ILE A 35 -2.99 -0.51 -8.07
N GLU A 36 -4.16 -0.63 -8.69
CA GLU A 36 -4.70 -1.92 -9.13
C GLU A 36 -3.77 -2.65 -10.10
N GLN A 37 -3.18 -1.92 -11.06
CA GLN A 37 -2.22 -2.50 -11.99
C GLN A 37 -0.98 -3.06 -11.28
N ILE A 38 -0.44 -2.32 -10.30
CA ILE A 38 0.70 -2.78 -9.52
C ILE A 38 0.33 -4.01 -8.69
N CYS A 39 -0.82 -3.99 -8.00
CA CYS A 39 -1.31 -5.14 -7.24
C CYS A 39 -1.47 -6.38 -8.13
N ARG A 40 -2.05 -6.25 -9.33
CA ARG A 40 -2.17 -7.36 -10.28
C ARG A 40 -0.81 -7.93 -10.71
N ARG A 41 0.17 -7.07 -10.98
CA ARG A 41 1.54 -7.50 -11.33
C ARG A 41 2.25 -8.22 -10.19
N ALA A 42 2.03 -7.74 -8.97
CA ALA A 42 2.55 -8.36 -7.76
C ALA A 42 1.75 -9.61 -7.31
N LYS A 43 0.70 -10.00 -8.05
CA LYS A 43 -0.23 -11.11 -7.73
C LYS A 43 -0.89 -10.95 -6.36
N ILE A 44 -1.24 -9.72 -6.02
CA ILE A 44 -1.99 -9.34 -4.82
C ILE A 44 -3.45 -9.22 -5.24
N SER A 45 -4.32 -10.05 -4.66
CA SER A 45 -5.68 -10.22 -5.17
C SER A 45 -6.71 -10.66 -4.13
N LYS A 46 -6.32 -10.83 -2.86
CA LYS A 46 -7.20 -11.34 -1.81
C LYS A 46 -8.03 -10.22 -1.17
N LEU A 47 -7.55 -8.98 -1.20
CA LEU A 47 -8.21 -7.77 -0.74
C LEU A 47 -8.32 -6.77 -1.90
N SER A 48 -9.46 -6.10 -1.98
CA SER A 48 -9.60 -5.00 -2.93
C SER A 48 -8.67 -3.85 -2.51
N PRO A 49 -7.85 -3.29 -3.43
CA PRO A 49 -7.02 -2.12 -3.13
C PRO A 49 -7.83 -0.94 -2.60
N LEU A 50 -9.10 -0.81 -2.99
CA LEU A 50 -10.02 0.20 -2.45
C LEU A 50 -10.19 0.12 -0.94
N VAL A 51 -10.33 -1.09 -0.40
CA VAL A 51 -10.49 -1.30 1.05
C VAL A 51 -9.20 -0.90 1.77
N ALA A 52 -8.07 -1.37 1.25
CA ALA A 52 -6.77 -1.01 1.82
C ALA A 52 -6.50 0.49 1.78
N ILE A 53 -6.87 1.17 0.68
CA ILE A 53 -6.74 2.62 0.55
C ILE A 53 -7.60 3.34 1.59
N ALA A 54 -8.87 2.94 1.76
CA ALA A 54 -9.76 3.56 2.75
C ALA A 54 -9.19 3.45 4.17
N ASP A 55 -8.64 2.29 4.52
CA ASP A 55 -8.00 2.09 5.82
C ASP A 55 -6.70 2.89 5.95
N LEU A 56 -5.86 2.94 4.93
CA LEU A 56 -4.62 3.74 4.99
C LEU A 56 -4.92 5.25 5.09
N VAL A 57 -6.01 5.73 4.47
CA VAL A 57 -6.48 7.11 4.62
C VAL A 57 -6.96 7.37 6.05
N SER A 58 -7.76 6.46 6.62
CA SER A 58 -8.32 6.64 7.97
C SER A 58 -7.23 6.64 9.05
N HIS A 59 -6.14 5.90 8.85
CA HIS A 59 -4.96 5.91 9.71
C HIS A 59 -3.97 7.06 9.41
N GLY A 60 -4.25 7.92 8.44
CA GLY A 60 -3.39 9.06 8.07
C GLY A 60 -2.06 8.67 7.43
N ILE A 61 -1.93 7.43 6.96
CA ILE A 61 -0.72 6.93 6.27
C ILE A 61 -0.64 7.51 4.86
N ILE A 62 -1.80 7.63 4.20
CA ILE A 62 -1.94 8.29 2.90
C ILE A 62 -3.01 9.37 2.97
N SER A 63 -2.98 10.29 2.02
CA SER A 63 -3.97 11.35 1.84
C SER A 63 -4.55 11.26 0.44
N ALA A 64 -5.84 11.57 0.32
CA ALA A 64 -6.53 11.70 -0.96
C ALA A 64 -6.49 13.16 -1.43
N ASP A 65 -6.36 13.36 -2.73
CA ASP A 65 -6.33 14.66 -3.39
C ASP A 65 -7.06 14.57 -4.75
N PHE A 66 -7.36 15.70 -5.36
CA PHE A 66 -7.84 15.75 -6.74
C PHE A 66 -6.72 16.22 -7.66
N ASP A 67 -6.49 15.49 -8.76
CA ASP A 67 -5.59 15.96 -9.81
C ASP A 67 -6.21 17.12 -10.62
N ASP A 68 -5.43 17.70 -11.52
CA ASP A 68 -5.87 18.80 -12.41
C ASP A 68 -7.06 18.44 -13.32
N LYS A 69 -7.38 17.14 -13.44
CA LYS A 69 -8.50 16.59 -14.23
C LYS A 69 -9.68 16.17 -13.34
N GLN A 70 -9.70 16.57 -12.07
CA GLN A 70 -10.71 16.22 -11.07
C GLN A 70 -10.82 14.71 -10.79
N LYS A 71 -9.75 13.95 -11.00
CA LYS A 71 -9.68 12.54 -10.61
C LYS A 71 -9.06 12.41 -9.23
N VAL A 72 -9.60 11.49 -8.43
CA VAL A 72 -9.05 11.19 -7.11
C VAL A 72 -7.68 10.51 -7.28
N CYS A 73 -6.68 11.07 -6.62
CA CYS A 73 -5.35 10.50 -6.50
C CYS A 73 -4.96 10.44 -5.02
N TYR A 74 -3.94 9.63 -4.71
CA TYR A 74 -3.52 9.35 -3.35
C TYR A 74 -2.02 9.52 -3.23
N LYS A 75 -1.56 10.15 -2.14
CA LYS A 75 -0.15 10.37 -1.85
C LYS A 75 0.16 9.96 -0.42
N ILE A 76 1.33 9.39 -0.21
CA ILE A 76 1.82 9.10 1.14
C ILE A 76 2.02 10.39 1.92
N THR A 77 1.62 10.38 3.19
CA THR A 77 1.83 11.52 4.11
C THR A 77 3.24 11.47 4.69
N GLU A 78 3.67 12.55 5.35
CA GLU A 78 4.92 12.54 6.14
C GLU A 78 4.90 11.48 7.23
N PHE A 79 3.74 11.26 7.86
CA PHE A 79 3.57 10.21 8.86
C PHE A 79 3.72 8.80 8.25
N GLY A 80 3.10 8.55 7.10
CA GLY A 80 3.27 7.29 6.36
C GLY A 80 4.72 7.07 5.94
N GLN A 81 5.41 8.12 5.46
CA GLN A 81 6.83 8.08 5.12
C GLN A 81 7.69 7.69 6.33
N TYR A 82 7.45 8.32 7.48
CA TYR A 82 8.13 8.00 8.73
C TYR A 82 7.88 6.56 9.17
N PHE A 83 6.62 6.11 9.10
CA PHE A 83 6.21 4.75 9.46
C PHE A 83 6.97 3.71 8.62
N PHE A 84 6.87 3.78 7.29
CA PHE A 84 7.50 2.80 6.40
C PHE A 84 9.03 2.88 6.43
N SER A 85 9.60 4.08 6.58
CA SER A 85 11.05 4.23 6.77
C SER A 85 11.53 3.56 8.05
N THR A 86 10.77 3.69 9.14
CA THR A 86 11.09 3.02 10.42
C THR A 86 10.99 1.51 10.27
N VAL A 87 9.90 1.00 9.68
CA VAL A 87 9.68 -0.42 9.43
C VAL A 87 10.80 -1.03 8.57
N CYS A 88 11.19 -0.38 7.47
CA CYS A 88 12.27 -0.86 6.60
C CYS A 88 13.64 -0.85 7.29
N ARG A 89 13.85 0.08 8.22
CA ARG A 89 15.10 0.15 8.99
C ARG A 89 15.19 -0.97 10.03
N THR A 90 14.07 -1.34 10.66
CA THR A 90 14.04 -2.31 11.76
C THR A 90 13.74 -3.74 11.32
N ASN A 91 13.22 -3.95 10.11
CA ASN A 91 12.84 -5.27 9.60
C ASN A 91 13.39 -5.47 8.17
N ILE A 92 14.38 -6.37 8.05
CA ILE A 92 15.04 -6.66 6.77
C ILE A 92 14.07 -7.25 5.73
N ASN A 93 13.13 -8.09 6.15
CA ASN A 93 12.14 -8.69 5.25
C ASN A 93 11.20 -7.61 4.70
N ALA A 94 10.80 -6.65 5.52
CA ALA A 94 9.99 -5.52 5.07
C ALA A 94 10.76 -4.62 4.09
N LYS A 95 12.05 -4.41 4.32
CA LYS A 95 12.92 -3.69 3.38
C LYS A 95 12.99 -4.40 2.02
N GLU A 96 13.22 -5.72 2.01
CA GLU A 96 13.25 -6.51 0.78
C GLU A 96 11.91 -6.48 0.03
N LEU A 97 10.79 -6.52 0.76
CA LEU A 97 9.46 -6.36 0.18
C LEU A 97 9.30 -4.99 -0.47
N CYS A 98 9.72 -3.90 0.18
CA CYS A 98 9.71 -2.57 -0.42
C CYS A 98 10.54 -2.49 -1.71
N GLU A 99 11.73 -3.09 -1.75
CA GLU A 99 12.55 -3.11 -2.97
C GLU A 99 11.90 -3.93 -4.09
N LYS A 100 11.26 -5.06 -3.77
CA LYS A 100 10.48 -5.85 -4.74
C LYS A 100 9.29 -5.06 -5.27
N VAL A 101 8.56 -4.38 -4.39
CA VAL A 101 7.43 -3.51 -4.76
C VAL A 101 7.89 -2.38 -5.68
N ARG A 102 9.03 -1.75 -5.37
CA ARG A 102 9.66 -0.73 -6.22
C ARG A 102 10.01 -1.27 -7.62
N GLY A 103 10.33 -2.54 -7.76
CA GLY A 103 10.58 -3.17 -9.06
C GLY A 103 9.34 -3.29 -9.97
N TYR A 104 8.13 -3.12 -9.45
CA TYR A 104 6.90 -3.13 -10.25
C TYR A 104 6.47 -1.74 -10.76
N ILE A 105 7.23 -0.70 -10.41
CA ILE A 105 7.05 0.69 -10.85
C ILE A 105 7.49 0.81 -12.31
N LEU A 106 6.62 1.34 -13.16
CA LEU A 106 6.87 1.60 -14.59
C LEU A 106 7.71 2.87 -14.79
#